data_AF-A0A3N5QKN8-F1
#
_entry.id   AF-A0A3N5QKN8-F1
#
_cell.length_a   1.000
_cell.length_b   1.000
_cell.length_c   1.000
_cell.angle_alpha   90.00
_cell.angle_beta   90.00
_cell.angle_gamma   90.00
#
_symmetry.space_group_name_H-M   'P 1'
#
loop_
_entity.id
_entity.type
_entity.pdbx_description
1 polymer ?
#
loop_
_entity_poly.entity_id
_entity_poly.type
_entity_poly.pdbx_seq_one_letter_code
_entity_poly.pdbx_strand_id
1 'polypeptide(L)'
;MSSADDTYGIGFSDRRRNRRTLSVTVFAALLMVAGCNSTTIPAQVGVGKKQSSTHAFREAAAELGLDFYHFNGASGEFDMCEMVGPGGALFDSDGDGDLDLYVTTYRGGNHLFRNDGRGAFTDVTQQAGVSDPLWSSSSAWVDIDRDGWLDLFVCNYVQMNFVTHRMCKSQAGADDYCGPQVYEPEPSQLFRNRGDGTFEDVSLS
;
A
#
# COMPACT_ATOMS: atom_id res chain seq x y z
N MET A 1 -36.74 -3.31 -8.54
CA MET A 1 -36.87 -4.02 -7.26
C MET A 1 -36.13 -5.34 -7.39
N SER A 2 -35.35 -5.69 -6.34
CA SER A 2 -34.18 -6.61 -6.26
C SER A 2 -32.89 -5.94 -6.80
N SER A 3 -31.99 -5.34 -5.99
CA SER A 3 -31.31 -5.76 -4.74
C SER A 3 -30.46 -7.02 -4.93
N ALA A 4 -29.24 -7.17 -4.44
CA ALA A 4 -28.15 -6.32 -3.94
C ALA A 4 -26.94 -7.27 -3.73
N ASP A 5 -25.75 -6.69 -3.49
CA ASP A 5 -24.62 -7.29 -2.77
C ASP A 5 -23.86 -8.48 -3.38
N ASP A 6 -22.69 -8.21 -3.96
CA ASP A 6 -21.54 -9.11 -3.83
C ASP A 6 -20.31 -8.30 -3.38
N THR A 7 -20.14 -8.29 -2.06
CA THR A 7 -19.07 -7.66 -1.32
C THR A 7 -17.76 -8.43 -1.54
N TYR A 8 -16.74 -7.77 -2.10
CA TYR A 8 -15.36 -8.27 -2.12
C TYR A 8 -14.79 -8.27 -0.69
N GLY A 9 -14.96 -9.38 0.03
CA GLY A 9 -14.31 -9.63 1.31
C GLY A 9 -13.02 -10.43 1.13
N ILE A 10 -11.87 -9.76 1.11
CA ILE A 10 -10.58 -10.43 1.22
C ILE A 10 -10.24 -10.55 2.71
N GLY A 11 -10.51 -11.73 3.28
CA GLY A 11 -10.25 -12.03 4.68
C GLY A 11 -8.74 -12.13 4.96
N PHE A 12 -8.19 -11.18 5.71
CA PHE A 12 -6.87 -11.31 6.31
C PHE A 12 -6.94 -12.26 7.52
N SER A 13 -6.30 -13.42 7.44
CA SER A 13 -6.17 -14.33 8.58
C SER A 13 -5.10 -13.81 9.55
N ASP A 14 -5.52 -13.31 10.71
CA ASP A 14 -4.66 -12.96 11.86
C ASP A 14 -3.99 -14.22 12.42
N ARG A 15 -2.67 -14.39 12.21
CA ARG A 15 -1.88 -15.45 12.86
C ARG A 15 -1.39 -15.02 14.24
N ARG A 16 -2.30 -14.93 15.21
CA ARG A 16 -1.93 -14.96 16.63
C ARG A 16 -1.50 -16.36 17.05
N ARG A 17 -0.22 -16.52 17.42
CA ARG A 17 0.32 -17.74 18.03
C ARG A 17 -0.37 -18.03 19.37
N ASN A 18 -1.19 -19.08 19.39
CA ASN A 18 -1.85 -19.57 20.59
C ASN A 18 -0.89 -20.53 21.36
N ARG A 19 -0.53 -20.16 22.59
CA ARG A 19 0.21 -21.02 23.55
C ARG A 19 -0.75 -22.09 24.08
N ARG A 20 -0.44 -23.37 23.84
CA ARG A 20 -1.15 -24.49 24.49
C ARG A 20 -0.30 -25.07 25.63
N THR A 21 -0.84 -24.91 26.82
CA THR A 21 -0.52 -25.59 28.08
C THR A 21 -0.86 -27.08 27.99
N LEU A 22 0.02 -27.98 28.45
CA LEU A 22 -0.36 -29.34 28.84
C LEU A 22 0.42 -29.78 30.09
N SER A 23 -0.26 -30.51 30.96
CA SER A 23 0.02 -30.73 32.38
C SER A 23 0.54 -32.16 32.67
N VAL A 24 1.59 -32.24 33.49
CA VAL A 24 1.92 -33.19 34.59
C VAL A 24 1.89 -34.71 34.36
N THR A 25 3.03 -35.40 34.60
CA THR A 25 3.12 -36.54 35.57
C THR A 25 4.56 -36.74 36.08
N VAL A 26 4.66 -37.24 37.32
CA VAL A 26 5.78 -37.25 38.29
C VAL A 26 6.59 -38.56 38.26
N PHE A 27 7.91 -38.50 38.52
CA PHE A 27 8.66 -39.56 39.22
C PHE A 27 9.79 -38.96 40.09
N ALA A 28 9.77 -39.28 41.40
CA ALA A 28 10.84 -39.05 42.38
C ALA A 28 11.85 -40.22 42.32
N ALA A 29 13.08 -40.24 42.87
CA ALA A 29 13.75 -39.48 43.93
C ALA A 29 15.30 -39.68 43.88
N LEU A 30 16.02 -38.73 44.50
CA LEU A 30 17.33 -38.77 45.19
C LEU A 30 18.58 -39.43 44.56
N LEU A 31 19.64 -38.62 44.39
CA LEU A 31 20.88 -38.73 45.18
C LEU A 31 21.77 -37.48 44.98
N MET A 32 22.09 -36.81 46.09
CA MET A 32 23.05 -35.71 46.13
C MET A 32 24.48 -36.27 45.99
N VAL A 33 25.26 -35.72 45.06
CA VAL A 33 26.71 -35.57 45.22
C VAL A 33 27.09 -34.16 44.80
N ALA A 34 27.47 -33.37 45.79
CA ALA A 34 28.15 -32.11 45.62
C ALA A 34 29.52 -32.37 44.96
N GLY A 35 29.79 -31.67 43.87
CA GLY A 35 31.09 -31.67 43.19
C GLY A 35 31.31 -30.33 42.53
N CYS A 36 31.93 -29.41 43.28
CA CYS A 36 32.39 -28.12 42.79
C CYS A 36 33.25 -28.28 41.52
N ASN A 37 32.94 -27.51 40.48
CA ASN A 37 33.96 -26.92 39.62
C ASN A 37 33.44 -25.58 39.10
N SER A 38 33.86 -24.52 39.78
CA SER A 38 33.67 -23.14 39.36
C SER A 38 34.52 -22.88 38.11
N THR A 39 33.95 -23.11 36.94
CA THR A 39 34.44 -22.46 35.72
C THR A 39 33.71 -21.14 35.60
N THR A 40 34.37 -20.08 36.09
CA THR A 40 34.00 -18.69 35.84
C THR A 40 33.95 -18.46 34.33
N ILE A 41 32.76 -18.37 33.76
CA ILE A 41 32.58 -17.77 32.43
C ILE A 41 32.71 -16.25 32.64
N PRO A 42 33.72 -15.57 32.06
CA PRO A 42 33.76 -14.12 32.16
C PRO A 42 32.56 -13.55 31.42
N ALA A 43 31.79 -12.72 32.13
CA ALA A 43 30.74 -11.91 31.53
C ALA A 43 31.34 -11.13 30.35
N GLN A 44 30.90 -11.46 29.14
CA GLN A 44 31.16 -10.63 27.99
C GLN A 44 30.41 -9.31 28.25
N VAL A 45 31.17 -8.27 28.60
CA VAL A 45 30.72 -6.89 28.50
C VAL A 45 30.45 -6.68 27.02
N GLY A 46 29.19 -6.87 26.62
CA GLY A 46 28.70 -6.51 25.31
C GLY A 46 28.76 -5.00 25.21
N VAL A 47 29.89 -4.49 24.71
CA VAL A 47 29.99 -3.14 24.17
C VAL A 47 28.91 -3.06 23.10
N GLY A 48 27.80 -2.40 23.42
CA GLY A 48 26.78 -2.06 22.45
C GLY A 48 27.44 -1.22 21.38
N LYS A 49 27.76 -1.82 20.23
CA LYS A 49 28.09 -1.07 19.03
C LYS A 49 26.81 -0.30 18.67
N LYS A 50 26.73 0.98 19.08
CA LYS A 50 25.86 1.93 18.40
C LYS A 50 26.32 1.94 16.95
N GLN A 51 25.58 1.25 16.10
CA GLN A 51 25.73 1.36 14.65
C GLN A 51 25.38 2.81 14.31
N SER A 52 26.41 3.62 14.09
CA SER A 52 26.26 4.94 13.49
C SER A 52 25.82 4.70 12.04
N SER A 53 24.55 4.94 11.73
CA SER A 53 24.05 4.83 10.36
C SER A 53 24.57 6.04 9.56
N THR A 54 25.53 5.78 8.67
CA THR A 54 26.05 6.72 7.66
C THR A 54 25.09 6.96 6.48
N HIS A 55 23.80 6.66 6.63
CA HIS A 55 22.86 6.73 5.51
C HIS A 55 22.32 8.17 5.36
N ALA A 56 22.41 8.71 4.14
CA ALA A 56 21.83 10.02 3.80
C ALA A 56 20.31 10.05 3.87
N PHE A 57 19.67 8.88 3.79
CA PHE A 57 18.23 8.69 3.88
C PHE A 57 17.90 7.60 4.89
N ARG A 58 16.72 7.70 5.50
CA ARG A 58 16.13 6.67 6.36
C ARG A 58 14.70 6.39 5.89
N GLU A 59 14.27 5.15 6.08
CA GLU A 59 12.85 4.81 6.01
C GLU A 59 12.12 5.55 7.16
N ALA A 60 10.94 6.09 6.89
CA ALA A 60 10.17 6.91 7.84
C ALA A 60 8.66 6.79 7.66
N ALA A 61 8.17 6.05 6.65
CA ALA A 61 6.76 6.04 6.25
C ALA A 61 5.84 5.71 7.43
N ALA A 62 6.12 4.64 8.15
CA ALA A 62 5.32 4.23 9.32
C ALA A 62 5.36 5.27 10.47
N GLU A 63 6.48 5.98 10.65
CA GLU A 63 6.59 7.02 11.69
C GLU A 63 5.77 8.27 11.33
N LEU A 64 5.62 8.54 10.03
CA LEU A 64 4.91 9.70 9.51
C LEU A 64 3.44 9.41 9.20
N GLY A 65 2.94 8.18 9.43
CA GLY A 65 1.54 7.81 9.16
C GLY A 65 1.26 7.38 7.72
N LEU A 66 2.30 7.16 6.90
CA LEU A 66 2.21 6.61 5.55
C LEU A 66 2.23 5.07 5.59
N ASP A 67 1.19 4.46 6.16
CA ASP A 67 1.05 3.01 6.26
C ASP A 67 0.15 2.46 5.14
N PHE A 68 0.74 2.26 3.96
CA PHE A 68 0.05 1.64 2.82
C PHE A 68 0.95 0.65 2.09
N TYR A 69 0.34 -0.27 1.37
CA TYR A 69 1.03 -1.27 0.56
C TYR A 69 0.48 -1.24 -0.86
N HIS A 70 1.34 -0.91 -1.82
CA HIS A 70 1.01 -1.13 -3.22
C HIS A 70 0.98 -2.62 -3.52
N PHE A 71 -0.16 -3.11 -3.99
CA PHE A 71 -0.31 -4.48 -4.44
C PHE A 71 -0.19 -4.52 -5.96
N ASN A 72 0.87 -5.12 -6.46
CA ASN A 72 1.15 -5.25 -7.90
C ASN A 72 0.22 -6.24 -8.64
N GLY A 73 -0.81 -6.77 -7.97
CA GLY A 73 -1.66 -7.77 -8.57
C GLY A 73 -0.97 -9.12 -8.77
N ALA A 74 -0.17 -9.61 -7.84
CA ALA A 74 0.38 -10.98 -7.89
C ALA A 74 -0.56 -11.99 -7.18
N SER A 75 -0.90 -13.11 -7.84
CA SER A 75 -1.77 -14.17 -7.26
C SER A 75 -1.09 -15.53 -7.09
N GLY A 76 0.23 -15.61 -7.30
CA GLY A 76 1.03 -16.84 -7.14
C GLY A 76 0.93 -17.84 -8.29
N GLU A 77 -0.17 -17.81 -9.07
CA GLU A 77 -0.29 -18.49 -10.36
C GLU A 77 0.13 -17.57 -11.53
N PHE A 78 -0.14 -16.28 -11.38
CA PHE A 78 0.26 -15.25 -12.33
C PHE A 78 1.09 -14.20 -11.60
N ASP A 79 2.37 -14.12 -11.97
CA ASP A 79 3.21 -12.98 -11.64
C ASP A 79 2.95 -11.91 -12.69
N MET A 80 2.10 -10.94 -12.37
CA MET A 80 1.96 -9.79 -13.23
C MET A 80 3.26 -8.99 -13.21
N CYS A 81 3.86 -8.83 -14.38
CA CYS A 81 4.97 -7.92 -14.57
C CYS A 81 4.38 -6.51 -14.66
N GLU A 82 4.41 -5.74 -13.56
CA GLU A 82 4.05 -4.33 -13.64
C GLU A 82 5.06 -3.62 -14.56
N MET A 83 4.62 -3.29 -15.78
CA MET A 83 5.35 -2.37 -16.65
C MET A 83 5.10 -0.90 -16.25
N VAL A 84 4.05 -0.65 -15.45
CA VAL A 84 3.66 0.68 -14.94
C VAL A 84 3.45 0.53 -13.43
N GLY A 85 4.41 1.04 -12.66
CA GLY A 85 4.31 1.08 -11.21
C GLY A 85 3.44 2.24 -10.72
N PRO A 86 3.10 2.25 -9.42
CA PRO A 86 2.36 3.33 -8.80
C PRO A 86 3.15 4.65 -8.85
N GLY A 87 2.45 5.75 -9.05
CA GLY A 87 2.98 7.10 -9.02
C GLY A 87 2.63 7.81 -7.72
N GLY A 88 3.44 8.81 -7.36
CA GLY A 88 3.16 9.73 -6.26
C GLY A 88 3.16 11.17 -6.76
N ALA A 89 2.26 12.00 -6.25
CA ALA A 89 2.22 13.44 -6.47
C ALA A 89 2.17 14.19 -5.14
N LEU A 90 2.87 15.33 -5.07
CA LEU A 90 2.83 16.25 -3.94
C LEU A 90 2.15 17.56 -4.37
N PHE A 91 1.19 18.04 -3.60
CA PHE A 91 0.35 19.22 -3.90
C PHE A 91 -0.35 19.66 -2.61
N ASP A 92 -0.81 20.91 -2.55
CA ASP A 92 -1.58 21.45 -1.43
C ASP A 92 -3.08 21.28 -1.76
N SER A 93 -3.75 20.29 -1.16
CA SER A 93 -5.16 19.96 -1.53
C SER A 93 -6.21 20.69 -0.73
N ASP A 94 -5.88 21.16 0.46
CA ASP A 94 -6.79 21.90 1.33
C ASP A 94 -6.35 23.36 1.60
N GLY A 95 -5.33 23.83 0.88
CA GLY A 95 -4.93 25.22 0.79
C GLY A 95 -4.27 25.74 2.07
N ASP A 96 -3.76 24.86 2.91
CA ASP A 96 -3.18 25.20 4.20
C ASP A 96 -1.69 25.56 4.12
N GLY A 97 -1.09 25.40 2.93
CA GLY A 97 0.27 25.79 2.61
C GLY A 97 1.30 24.69 2.85
N ASP A 98 0.89 23.47 3.22
CA ASP A 98 1.74 22.29 3.17
C ASP A 98 1.37 21.29 2.07
N LEU A 99 2.36 20.47 1.68
CA LEU A 99 2.18 19.52 0.60
C LEU A 99 1.63 18.21 1.16
N ASP A 100 0.47 17.81 0.64
CA ASP A 100 -0.16 16.51 0.75
C ASP A 100 0.41 15.52 -0.25
N LEU A 101 0.07 14.24 -0.09
CA LEU A 101 0.53 13.16 -0.95
C LEU A 101 -0.65 12.38 -1.55
N TYR A 102 -0.72 12.31 -2.88
CA TYR A 102 -1.58 11.36 -3.59
C TYR A 102 -0.75 10.23 -4.15
N VAL A 103 -1.21 8.99 -3.98
CA VAL A 103 -0.56 7.79 -4.49
C VAL A 103 -1.53 7.05 -5.40
N THR A 104 -1.13 6.81 -6.65
CA THR A 104 -1.88 5.95 -7.56
C THR A 104 -1.56 4.49 -7.31
N THR A 105 -2.50 3.58 -7.58
CA THR A 105 -2.33 2.15 -7.31
C THR A 105 -2.77 1.29 -8.50
N TYR A 106 -2.37 0.01 -8.47
CA TYR A 106 -2.91 -1.01 -9.34
C TYR A 106 -4.17 -1.57 -8.68
N ARG A 107 -5.31 -0.94 -8.99
CA ARG A 107 -6.61 -1.28 -8.41
C ARG A 107 -6.61 -1.21 -6.87
N GLY A 108 -7.80 -1.38 -6.29
CA GLY A 108 -7.95 -1.39 -4.83
C GLY A 108 -8.04 -0.01 -4.18
N GLY A 109 -7.97 1.06 -4.97
CA GLY A 109 -8.16 2.44 -4.52
C GLY A 109 -6.85 3.21 -4.51
N ASN A 110 -6.83 4.38 -5.14
CA ASN A 110 -5.78 5.37 -4.90
C ASN A 110 -5.90 5.94 -3.48
N HIS A 111 -4.82 6.55 -2.99
CA HIS A 111 -4.76 7.12 -1.63
C HIS A 111 -4.44 8.62 -1.64
N LEU A 112 -5.11 9.38 -0.79
CA LEU A 112 -4.80 10.77 -0.45
C LEU A 112 -4.43 10.87 1.02
N PHE A 113 -3.21 11.34 1.29
CA PHE A 113 -2.68 11.59 2.62
C PHE A 113 -2.52 13.09 2.84
N ARG A 114 -3.26 13.64 3.80
CA ARG A 114 -3.13 15.03 4.20
C ARG A 114 -1.97 15.20 5.19
N ASN A 115 -1.06 16.12 4.93
CA ASN A 115 -0.01 16.52 5.85
C ASN A 115 -0.56 17.51 6.91
N ASP A 116 0.11 17.66 8.04
CA ASP A 116 -0.31 18.56 9.13
C ASP A 116 0.66 19.74 9.32
N GLY A 117 1.53 19.97 8.33
CA GLY A 117 2.65 20.92 8.36
C GLY A 117 3.76 20.56 9.36
N ARG A 118 3.62 19.48 10.13
CA ARG A 118 4.56 19.04 11.18
C ARG A 118 5.21 17.70 10.86
N GLY A 119 4.90 17.14 9.68
CA GLY A 119 5.45 15.90 9.17
C GLY A 119 4.62 14.67 9.54
N ALA A 120 3.38 14.82 10.00
CA ALA A 120 2.46 13.70 10.15
C ALA A 120 1.42 13.72 9.03
N PHE A 121 1.22 12.56 8.41
CA PHE A 121 0.25 12.33 7.36
C PHE A 121 -0.96 11.57 7.91
N THR A 122 -2.14 11.95 7.44
CA THR A 122 -3.40 11.27 7.73
C THR A 122 -4.04 10.81 6.43
N ASP A 123 -4.38 9.53 6.31
CA ASP A 123 -5.19 9.04 5.18
C ASP A 123 -6.58 9.67 5.24
N VAL A 124 -6.89 10.54 4.28
CA VAL A 124 -8.18 11.21 4.13
C VAL A 124 -8.94 10.70 2.90
N THR A 125 -8.46 9.65 2.24
CA THR A 125 -8.96 9.16 0.94
C THR A 125 -10.48 9.00 0.90
N GLN A 126 -11.04 8.32 1.91
CA GLN A 126 -12.48 8.04 1.97
C GLN A 126 -13.31 9.29 2.28
N GLN A 127 -12.77 10.18 3.12
CA GLN A 127 -13.41 11.46 3.42
C GLN A 127 -13.42 12.35 2.17
N ALA A 128 -12.30 12.39 1.46
CA ALA A 128 -12.10 13.21 0.27
C ALA A 128 -12.87 12.69 -0.95
N GLY A 129 -13.19 11.39 -1.00
CA GLY A 129 -13.95 10.79 -2.11
C GLY A 129 -13.13 10.52 -3.37
N VAL A 130 -11.81 10.33 -3.22
CA VAL A 130 -10.84 10.20 -4.33
C VAL A 130 -10.24 8.80 -4.48
N SER A 131 -10.92 7.79 -3.92
CA SER A 131 -10.51 6.38 -4.00
C SER A 131 -10.89 5.77 -5.35
N ASP A 132 -10.15 6.10 -6.41
CA ASP A 132 -10.31 5.48 -7.74
C ASP A 132 -9.90 4.00 -7.67
N PRO A 133 -10.80 3.03 -7.91
CA PRO A 133 -10.51 1.60 -7.81
C PRO A 133 -9.86 1.02 -9.08
N LEU A 134 -9.64 1.82 -10.12
CA LEU A 134 -9.11 1.41 -11.42
C LEU A 134 -7.58 1.28 -11.40
N TRP A 135 -6.97 0.89 -12.53
CA TRP A 135 -5.52 0.92 -12.67
C TRP A 135 -5.03 2.31 -13.06
N SER A 136 -4.62 3.09 -12.05
CA SER A 136 -4.15 4.46 -12.22
C SER A 136 -2.64 4.52 -12.46
N SER A 137 -2.25 5.10 -13.58
CA SER A 137 -0.87 5.21 -14.05
C SER A 137 -0.17 6.52 -13.66
N SER A 138 -0.94 7.60 -13.51
CA SER A 138 -0.42 8.91 -13.10
C SER A 138 -1.55 9.81 -12.62
N SER A 139 -1.20 10.89 -11.92
CA SER A 139 -2.11 11.97 -11.59
C SER A 139 -1.54 13.33 -11.99
N ALA A 140 -2.42 14.30 -12.18
CA ALA A 140 -2.09 15.71 -12.37
C ALA A 140 -3.02 16.58 -11.54
N TRP A 141 -2.50 17.72 -11.07
CA TRP A 141 -3.22 18.65 -10.21
C TRP A 141 -3.27 20.02 -10.86
N VAL A 142 -4.47 20.56 -11.00
CA VAL A 142 -4.71 21.81 -11.74
C VAL A 142 -6.03 22.43 -11.30
N ASP A 143 -6.05 23.73 -11.09
CA ASP A 143 -7.27 24.50 -10.88
C ASP A 143 -7.94 24.75 -12.25
N ILE A 144 -8.95 23.94 -12.61
CA ILE A 144 -9.57 23.97 -13.94
C ILE A 144 -10.67 25.02 -14.08
N ASP A 145 -11.34 25.36 -12.98
CA ASP A 145 -12.45 26.32 -12.98
C ASP A 145 -12.09 27.70 -12.37
N ARG A 146 -10.85 27.86 -11.92
CA ARG A 146 -10.25 29.08 -11.36
C ARG A 146 -10.90 29.53 -10.06
N ASP A 147 -11.36 28.58 -9.25
CA ASP A 147 -11.93 28.87 -7.94
C ASP A 147 -10.87 28.99 -6.83
N GLY A 148 -9.61 28.70 -7.16
CA GLY A 148 -8.47 28.76 -6.25
C GLY A 148 -8.13 27.43 -5.59
N TRP A 149 -8.87 26.36 -5.88
CA TRP A 149 -8.62 25.00 -5.39
C TRP A 149 -8.04 24.12 -6.50
N LEU A 150 -7.03 23.31 -6.18
CA LEU A 150 -6.49 22.36 -7.15
C LEU A 150 -7.41 21.17 -7.32
N ASP A 151 -7.82 20.91 -8.56
CA ASP A 151 -8.57 19.72 -8.97
C ASP A 151 -7.61 18.58 -9.32
N LEU A 152 -8.11 17.35 -9.25
CA LEU A 152 -7.35 16.13 -9.46
C LEU A 152 -7.77 15.44 -10.76
N PHE A 153 -6.81 15.24 -11.67
CA PHE A 153 -6.96 14.37 -12.83
C PHE A 153 -6.18 13.06 -12.63
N VAL A 154 -6.81 11.93 -12.90
CA VAL A 154 -6.24 10.58 -12.76
C VAL A 154 -6.24 9.89 -14.12
N CYS A 155 -5.05 9.52 -14.61
CA CYS A 155 -4.90 8.75 -15.84
C CYS A 155 -5.03 7.26 -15.56
N ASN A 156 -6.12 6.65 -16.01
CA ASN A 156 -6.30 5.20 -15.95
C ASN A 156 -5.82 4.54 -17.25
N TYR A 157 -5.42 3.27 -17.13
CA TYR A 157 -4.76 2.57 -18.22
C TYR A 157 -5.70 1.62 -18.96
N VAL A 158 -5.71 0.34 -18.61
CA VAL A 158 -6.48 -0.70 -19.29
C VAL A 158 -6.99 -1.75 -18.30
N GLN A 159 -8.04 -2.46 -18.70
CA GLN A 159 -8.63 -3.55 -17.95
C GLN A 159 -7.80 -4.84 -18.03
N MET A 160 -6.56 -4.79 -17.54
CA MET A 160 -5.74 -5.98 -17.33
C MET A 160 -5.89 -6.43 -15.87
N ASN A 161 -6.35 -7.65 -15.66
CA ASN A 161 -6.45 -8.30 -14.36
C ASN A 161 -6.44 -9.83 -14.53
N PHE A 162 -6.48 -10.59 -13.44
CA PHE A 162 -6.44 -12.06 -13.49
C PHE A 162 -7.60 -12.71 -14.27
N VAL A 163 -8.73 -12.03 -14.39
CA VAL A 163 -9.92 -12.51 -15.10
C VAL A 163 -9.84 -12.18 -16.59
N THR A 164 -9.36 -10.99 -16.93
CA THR A 164 -9.25 -10.50 -18.32
C THR A 164 -7.91 -10.80 -18.96
N HIS A 165 -6.95 -11.35 -18.20
CA HIS A 165 -5.65 -11.74 -18.69
C HIS A 165 -5.78 -12.68 -19.90
N ARG A 166 -4.95 -12.44 -20.90
CA ARG A 166 -4.88 -13.23 -22.12
C ARG A 166 -3.44 -13.67 -22.33
N MET A 167 -3.27 -14.92 -22.74
CA MET A 167 -1.99 -15.43 -23.18
C MET A 167 -1.76 -15.00 -24.62
N CYS A 168 -0.64 -14.33 -24.86
CA CYS A 168 -0.19 -13.98 -26.19
C CYS A 168 1.05 -14.79 -26.57
N LYS A 169 1.43 -14.70 -27.84
CA LYS A 169 2.67 -15.27 -28.35
C LYS A 169 3.55 -14.13 -28.86
N SER A 170 4.84 -14.22 -28.57
CA SER A 170 5.86 -13.36 -29.18
C SER A 170 5.88 -13.58 -30.70
N GLN A 171 6.57 -12.71 -31.42
CA GLN A 171 6.80 -12.88 -32.87
C GLN A 171 7.48 -14.21 -33.21
N ALA A 172 8.27 -14.78 -32.28
CA ALA A 172 8.92 -16.08 -32.44
C ALA A 172 8.04 -17.28 -32.03
N GLY A 173 6.81 -17.05 -31.61
CA GLY A 173 5.85 -18.10 -31.23
C GLY A 173 5.97 -18.61 -29.78
N ALA A 174 6.89 -18.09 -28.99
CA ALA A 174 7.00 -18.38 -27.55
C ALA A 174 5.86 -17.67 -26.77
N ASP A 175 5.46 -18.21 -25.61
CA ASP A 175 4.53 -17.54 -24.70
C ASP A 175 5.05 -16.15 -24.33
N ASP A 176 4.14 -15.18 -24.34
CA ASP A 176 4.44 -13.77 -24.08
C ASP A 176 3.21 -13.06 -23.48
N TYR A 177 3.45 -11.91 -22.84
CA TYR A 177 2.37 -11.06 -22.38
C TYR A 177 1.70 -10.34 -23.56
N CYS A 178 0.42 -10.03 -23.42
CA CYS A 178 -0.24 -9.20 -24.42
C CYS A 178 0.07 -7.72 -24.20
N GLY A 179 0.32 -6.99 -25.29
CA GLY A 179 0.39 -5.53 -25.23
C GLY A 179 -0.97 -4.89 -24.89
N PRO A 180 -0.98 -3.62 -24.43
CA PRO A 180 -2.18 -2.94 -23.92
C PRO A 180 -3.35 -2.91 -24.91
N GLN A 181 -3.05 -2.89 -26.21
CA GLN A 181 -4.03 -2.88 -27.32
C GLN A 181 -5.03 -4.04 -27.34
N VAL A 182 -4.82 -5.12 -26.58
CA VAL A 182 -5.80 -6.23 -26.50
C VAL A 182 -6.82 -6.07 -25.39
N TYR A 183 -6.60 -5.13 -24.48
CA TYR A 183 -7.44 -4.90 -23.30
C TYR A 183 -8.35 -3.70 -23.53
N GLU A 184 -9.53 -3.74 -22.92
CA GLU A 184 -10.43 -2.59 -22.93
C GLU A 184 -9.80 -1.41 -22.16
N PRO A 185 -9.91 -0.17 -22.65
CA PRO A 185 -9.41 0.99 -21.93
C PRO A 185 -10.24 1.24 -20.65
N GLU A 186 -9.58 1.74 -19.61
CA GLU A 186 -10.26 2.28 -18.43
C GLU A 186 -10.36 3.81 -18.56
N PRO A 187 -11.52 4.43 -18.27
CA PRO A 187 -11.67 5.87 -18.38
C PRO A 187 -10.81 6.57 -17.32
N SER A 188 -10.07 7.59 -17.74
CA SER A 188 -9.47 8.55 -16.80
C SER A 188 -10.56 9.28 -16.03
N GLN A 189 -10.24 9.67 -14.79
CA GLN A 189 -11.16 10.39 -13.92
C GLN A 189 -10.70 11.84 -13.69
N LEU A 190 -11.65 12.74 -13.55
CA LEU A 190 -11.47 14.13 -13.16
C LEU A 190 -12.32 14.42 -11.94
N PHE A 191 -11.67 14.86 -10.88
CA PHE A 191 -12.24 15.16 -9.58
C PHE A 191 -12.11 16.65 -9.29
N ARG A 192 -13.24 17.35 -9.23
CA ARG A 192 -13.28 18.77 -8.85
C ARG A 192 -13.20 18.92 -7.34
N ASN A 193 -12.29 19.74 -6.84
CA ASN A 193 -12.17 20.06 -5.43
C ASN A 193 -13.31 20.99 -5.00
N ARG A 194 -13.97 20.72 -3.88
CA ARG A 194 -15.07 21.56 -3.36
C ARG A 194 -14.59 22.65 -2.38
N GLY A 195 -13.31 22.66 -2.03
CA GLY A 195 -12.73 23.58 -1.04
C GLY A 195 -13.12 23.29 0.42
N ASP A 196 -13.77 22.14 0.67
CA ASP A 196 -14.16 21.67 2.01
C ASP A 196 -13.44 20.36 2.41
N GLY A 197 -12.38 20.02 1.68
CA GLY A 197 -11.63 18.77 1.83
C GLY A 197 -12.29 17.56 1.14
N THR A 198 -13.32 17.79 0.31
CA THR A 198 -13.95 16.76 -0.51
C THR A 198 -13.87 17.07 -2.00
N PHE A 199 -13.95 16.01 -2.80
CA PHE A 199 -13.90 16.07 -4.25
C PHE A 199 -15.17 15.50 -4.89
N GLU A 200 -15.49 15.98 -6.08
CA GLU A 200 -16.59 15.53 -6.92
C GLU A 200 -16.07 14.92 -8.21
N ASP A 201 -16.43 13.67 -8.52
CA ASP A 201 -16.17 13.11 -9.85
C ASP A 201 -17.04 13.83 -10.89
N VAL A 202 -16.40 14.56 -11.79
CA VAL A 202 -17.00 15.34 -12.88
C VAL A 202 -16.68 14.77 -14.27
N SER A 203 -16.13 13.55 -14.33
CA SER A 203 -15.62 12.93 -15.56
C SER A 203 -16.67 12.74 -16.67
N LEU A 204 -17.95 12.70 -16.31
CA LEU A 204 -19.08 12.45 -17.22
C LEU A 204 -20.10 13.60 -17.26
N SER A 205 -19.78 14.75 -16.64
CA SER A 205 -20.66 15.92 -16.53
C SER A 205 -20.68 16.81 -17.77
#